data_AF-A0A139APG0-F1
#
_entry.id   AF-A0A139APG0-F1
#
_cell.length_a   1.000
_cell.length_b   1.000
_cell.length_c   1.000
_cell.angle_alpha   90.00
_cell.angle_beta   90.00
_cell.angle_gamma   90.00
#
_symmetry.space_group_name_H-M   'P 1'
#
loop_
_entity.id
_entity.type
_entity.pdbx_description
1 polymer ?
#
loop_
_entity_poly.entity_id
_entity_poly.type
_entity_poly.pdbx_seq_one_letter_code
_entity_poly.pdbx_strand_id
1 'polypeptide(L)'
;MAMGRCLLGSRGGRSLRLISTPLNHPPSFPVHPSPLLHHLQPFSQSRTLSQNDWDPTSPDALLIAALDVSSDSFAPVMVERALTAGANPNCRKRVNLSISLPSGQRGRATLRGPCVLAIAMNHGISTVQTLMDAGANPSLPVEWDLCWSPLRAWDEAAWAREDWRLTYHFPTASLYALVRGCQVVFADGSRAAGWQKDVDTRCVVRRTRRPAGSTLELPCPRDLILEARIIEPQLDMYFAFERKIAARIAEEALTSNGKREPEPDTLVISGAGGRKSEPRRRSRWTSKNSVDVLFDSI
;
A
#
# COMPACT_ATOMS: atom_id res chain seq x y z
N MET A 1 31.93 31.24 -55.03
CA MET A 1 31.84 30.13 -54.06
C MET A 1 30.39 29.93 -53.69
N ALA A 2 29.93 28.68 -53.75
CA ALA A 2 28.55 28.29 -54.03
C ALA A 2 27.57 28.44 -52.86
N MET A 3 26.37 28.96 -53.17
CA MET A 3 25.16 28.79 -52.36
C MET A 3 24.46 27.47 -52.73
N GLY A 4 24.20 26.62 -51.75
CA GLY A 4 23.38 25.43 -51.90
C GLY A 4 21.90 25.74 -51.63
N ARG A 5 21.09 25.78 -52.70
CA ARG A 5 19.62 25.75 -52.64
C ARG A 5 19.16 24.29 -52.60
N CYS A 6 18.44 23.89 -51.55
CA CYS A 6 17.68 22.63 -51.56
C CYS A 6 16.29 22.87 -52.17
N LEU A 7 15.98 22.09 -53.20
CA LEU A 7 14.71 22.09 -53.93
C LEU A 7 13.65 21.29 -53.17
N LEU A 8 12.46 21.88 -53.05
CA LEU A 8 11.22 21.26 -52.61
C LEU A 8 10.73 20.26 -53.66
N GLY A 9 10.62 18.98 -53.28
CA GLY A 9 9.93 17.94 -54.04
C GLY A 9 8.49 17.79 -53.54
N SER A 10 7.53 18.21 -54.37
CA SER A 10 6.09 17.98 -54.20
C SER A 10 5.70 16.60 -54.76
N ARG A 11 5.07 15.74 -53.96
CA ARG A 11 4.32 14.56 -54.46
C ARG A 11 3.06 14.30 -53.61
N GLY A 12 1.91 14.59 -54.24
CA GLY A 12 0.74 13.70 -54.27
C GLY A 12 0.00 13.44 -52.96
N GLY A 13 -0.78 14.41 -52.49
CA GLY A 13 -1.81 14.17 -51.48
C GLY A 13 -3.00 13.41 -52.07
N ARG A 14 -3.15 12.13 -51.73
CA ARG A 14 -4.45 11.43 -51.81
C ARG A 14 -5.23 11.76 -50.55
N SER A 15 -6.27 12.57 -50.70
CA SER A 15 -7.22 12.91 -49.64
C SER A 15 -8.11 11.69 -49.36
N LEU A 16 -7.79 10.93 -48.31
CA LEU A 16 -8.70 9.96 -47.74
C LEU A 16 -9.70 10.72 -46.85
N ARG A 17 -10.94 10.82 -47.32
CA ARG A 17 -12.06 11.29 -46.48
C ARG A 17 -12.32 10.22 -45.42
N LEU A 18 -11.92 10.48 -44.19
CA LEU A 18 -12.41 9.75 -43.01
C LEU A 18 -13.90 10.08 -42.86
N ILE A 19 -14.74 9.08 -43.10
CA ILE A 19 -16.16 9.12 -42.73
C ILE A 19 -16.19 8.94 -41.21
N SER A 20 -16.37 10.06 -40.50
CA SER A 20 -16.66 10.09 -39.07
C SER A 20 -18.06 9.51 -38.85
N THR A 21 -18.15 8.24 -38.46
CA THR A 21 -19.35 7.71 -37.82
C THR A 21 -19.47 8.31 -36.41
N PRO A 22 -20.67 8.72 -35.98
CA PRO A 22 -20.85 9.24 -34.63
C PRO A 22 -20.52 8.16 -33.60
N LEU A 23 -19.62 8.49 -32.68
CA LEU A 23 -19.31 7.69 -31.49
C LEU A 23 -20.61 7.44 -30.72
N ASN A 24 -21.08 6.19 -30.73
CA ASN A 24 -22.05 5.73 -29.75
C ASN A 24 -21.46 5.95 -28.36
N HIS A 25 -22.18 6.71 -27.54
CA HIS A 25 -21.85 6.92 -26.14
C HIS A 25 -21.69 5.55 -25.45
N PRO A 26 -20.63 5.35 -24.65
CA PRO A 26 -20.53 4.14 -23.83
C PRO A 26 -21.72 4.10 -22.86
N PRO A 27 -22.28 2.91 -22.58
CA PRO A 27 -23.34 2.78 -21.59
C PRO A 27 -22.86 3.33 -20.26
N SER A 28 -23.56 4.32 -19.73
CA SER A 28 -23.35 4.85 -18.40
C SER A 28 -23.72 3.76 -17.39
N PHE A 29 -22.72 3.04 -16.89
CA PHE A 29 -22.91 2.19 -15.72
C PHE A 29 -23.21 3.08 -14.52
N PRO A 30 -24.29 2.82 -13.77
CA PRO A 30 -24.52 3.51 -12.51
C PRO A 30 -23.39 3.14 -11.55
N VAL A 31 -22.52 4.11 -11.28
CA VAL A 31 -21.53 4.01 -10.21
C VAL A 31 -22.30 4.05 -8.90
N HIS A 32 -22.64 2.87 -8.38
CA HIS A 32 -23.11 2.77 -7.01
C HIS A 32 -21.96 3.26 -6.09
N PRO A 33 -22.19 4.26 -5.23
CA PRO A 33 -21.22 4.61 -4.21
C PRO A 33 -21.02 3.39 -3.31
N SER A 34 -19.84 2.78 -3.37
CA SER A 34 -19.48 1.67 -2.47
C SER A 34 -19.56 2.16 -1.02
N PRO A 35 -20.33 1.50 -0.14
CA PRO A 35 -20.49 1.90 1.26
C PRO A 35 -19.26 1.59 2.15
N LEU A 36 -18.10 1.26 1.57
CA LEU A 36 -16.90 0.84 2.31
C LEU A 36 -16.00 1.99 2.80
N LEU A 37 -16.39 3.26 2.61
CA LEU A 37 -15.56 4.42 2.98
C LEU A 37 -15.76 4.96 4.40
N HIS A 38 -16.64 4.38 5.23
CA HIS A 38 -16.96 4.90 6.57
C HIS A 38 -16.15 4.29 7.74
N HIS A 39 -15.07 3.53 7.47
CA HIS A 39 -14.26 2.92 8.53
C HIS A 39 -12.77 3.23 8.49
N LEU A 40 -12.41 4.40 7.94
CA LEU A 40 -11.15 5.04 8.26
C LEU A 40 -11.38 5.94 9.48
N GLN A 41 -11.42 5.34 10.68
CA GLN A 41 -11.19 6.17 11.87
C GLN A 41 -9.82 6.82 11.71
N PRO A 42 -9.67 8.14 11.98
CA PRO A 42 -8.36 8.76 12.00
C PRO A 42 -7.55 8.03 13.07
N PHE A 43 -6.58 7.24 12.62
CA PHE A 43 -5.67 6.46 13.46
C PHE A 43 -4.63 7.43 14.06
N SER A 44 -5.11 8.42 14.82
CA SER A 44 -4.32 9.44 15.48
C SER A 44 -4.11 9.07 16.94
N GLN A 45 -3.62 7.86 17.19
CA GLN A 45 -2.89 7.61 18.44
C GLN A 45 -1.42 7.89 18.18
N SER A 46 -1.08 9.18 18.16
CA SER A 46 0.29 9.65 18.30
C SER A 46 0.76 9.27 19.71
N ARG A 47 1.13 8.01 19.89
CA ARG A 47 1.89 7.57 21.06
C ARG A 47 3.21 8.33 20.96
N THR A 48 3.46 9.23 21.90
CA THR A 48 4.76 9.83 22.15
C THR A 48 5.71 8.71 22.58
N LEU A 49 6.17 7.92 21.60
CA LEU A 49 7.26 6.99 21.77
C LEU A 49 8.47 7.81 22.20
N SER A 50 9.09 7.41 23.31
CA SER A 50 10.31 8.00 23.86
C SER A 50 11.26 8.37 22.72
N GLN A 51 11.40 9.68 22.56
CA GLN A 51 12.24 10.33 21.57
C GLN A 51 13.70 10.05 21.98
N ASN A 52 14.35 9.03 21.40
CA ASN A 52 15.80 8.95 21.08
C ASN A 52 16.43 7.54 21.08
N ASP A 53 15.74 6.46 21.43
CA ASP A 53 16.39 5.13 21.54
C ASP A 53 16.50 4.37 20.21
N TRP A 54 16.91 5.04 19.12
CA TRP A 54 17.35 4.31 17.93
C TRP A 54 18.77 3.79 18.17
N ASP A 55 18.88 2.50 18.47
CA ASP A 55 20.15 1.82 18.52
C ASP A 55 20.54 1.33 17.12
N PRO A 56 21.57 1.93 16.46
CA PRO A 56 22.02 1.50 15.15
C PRO A 56 22.63 0.08 15.14
N THR A 57 22.95 -0.46 16.31
CA THR A 57 23.47 -1.82 16.48
C THR A 57 22.37 -2.84 16.74
N SER A 58 21.12 -2.40 16.93
CA SER A 58 19.99 -3.29 17.10
C SER A 58 19.78 -4.18 15.86
N PRO A 59 19.29 -5.43 16.03
CA PRO A 59 18.98 -6.30 14.90
C PRO A 59 18.02 -5.67 13.88
N ASP A 60 17.03 -4.90 14.33
CA ASP A 60 16.11 -4.16 13.44
C ASP A 60 16.83 -3.13 12.58
N ALA A 61 17.78 -2.40 13.17
CA ALA A 61 18.61 -1.43 12.43
C ALA A 61 19.47 -2.13 11.38
N LEU A 62 20.06 -3.27 11.71
CA LEU A 62 20.83 -4.09 10.77
C LEU A 62 19.95 -4.61 9.63
N LEU A 63 18.73 -5.06 9.93
CA LEU A 63 17.78 -5.53 8.91
C LEU A 63 17.39 -4.41 7.94
N ILE A 64 17.09 -3.21 8.45
CA ILE A 64 16.73 -2.07 7.59
C ILE A 64 17.95 -1.61 6.78
N ALA A 65 19.14 -1.57 7.39
CA ALA A 65 20.37 -1.20 6.69
C ALA A 65 20.72 -2.19 5.56
N ALA A 66 20.54 -3.49 5.82
CA ALA A 66 20.69 -4.53 4.80
C ALA A 66 19.80 -4.26 3.58
N LEU A 67 18.55 -3.86 3.80
CA LEU A 67 17.60 -3.56 2.73
C LEU A 67 17.78 -2.17 2.10
N ASP A 68 18.38 -1.20 2.78
CA ASP A 68 18.59 0.14 2.23
C ASP A 68 19.85 0.22 1.34
N VAL A 69 20.88 -0.60 1.61
CA VAL A 69 22.23 -0.45 1.01
C VAL A 69 22.61 -1.61 0.08
N SER A 70 22.08 -2.81 0.31
CA SER A 70 22.53 -3.98 -0.46
C SER A 70 22.06 -3.91 -1.91
N SER A 71 22.87 -4.48 -2.81
CA SER A 71 22.37 -4.88 -4.12
C SER A 71 21.49 -6.12 -3.99
N ASP A 72 20.62 -6.34 -4.97
CA ASP A 72 19.64 -7.43 -5.01
C ASP A 72 20.26 -8.81 -4.71
N SER A 73 21.49 -9.06 -5.17
CA SER A 73 22.19 -10.35 -4.98
C SER A 73 22.60 -10.64 -3.53
N PHE A 74 22.87 -9.62 -2.71
CA PHE A 74 23.37 -9.78 -1.34
C PHE A 74 22.31 -9.53 -0.27
N ALA A 75 21.18 -8.92 -0.64
CA ALA A 75 20.11 -8.60 0.29
C ALA A 75 19.58 -9.83 1.06
N PRO A 76 19.31 -11.00 0.44
CA PRO A 76 18.80 -12.16 1.17
C PRO A 76 19.72 -12.64 2.31
N VAL A 77 21.03 -12.71 2.05
CA VAL A 77 22.02 -13.18 3.03
C VAL A 77 22.12 -12.22 4.23
N MET A 78 22.12 -10.92 3.96
CA MET A 78 22.18 -9.91 5.01
C MET A 78 20.89 -9.84 5.84
N VAL A 79 19.74 -10.03 5.18
CA VAL A 79 18.43 -10.13 5.83
C VAL A 79 18.38 -11.36 6.74
N GLU A 80 18.77 -12.53 6.25
CA GLU A 80 18.81 -13.77 7.05
C GLU A 80 19.71 -13.63 8.28
N ARG A 81 20.88 -13.00 8.13
CA ARG A 81 21.78 -12.72 9.24
C ARG A 81 21.14 -11.82 10.30
N ALA A 82 20.45 -10.75 9.88
CA ALA A 82 19.77 -9.85 10.82
C ALA A 82 18.60 -10.53 11.53
N LEU A 83 17.82 -11.35 10.82
CA LEU A 83 16.72 -12.13 11.39
C LEU A 83 17.24 -13.17 12.40
N THR A 84 18.35 -13.84 12.09
CA THR A 84 19.03 -14.78 13.00
C THR A 84 19.51 -14.08 14.28
N ALA A 85 19.89 -12.80 14.18
CA ALA A 85 20.24 -11.97 15.33
C ALA A 85 19.02 -11.48 16.13
N GLY A 86 17.80 -11.88 15.75
CA GLY A 86 16.56 -11.54 16.46
C GLY A 86 15.85 -10.29 15.93
N ALA A 87 16.13 -9.87 14.69
CA ALA A 87 15.39 -8.76 14.08
C ALA A 87 13.92 -9.10 13.90
N ASN A 88 13.04 -8.13 14.16
CA ASN A 88 11.62 -8.26 13.92
C ASN A 88 11.33 -8.10 12.41
N PRO A 89 10.77 -9.13 11.73
CA PRO A 89 10.48 -9.07 10.29
C PRO A 89 9.32 -8.12 9.95
N ASN A 90 8.66 -7.53 10.95
CA ASN A 90 7.62 -6.50 10.80
C ASN A 90 8.10 -5.12 11.25
N CYS A 91 9.40 -4.93 11.49
CA CYS A 91 9.94 -3.62 11.88
C CYS A 91 9.81 -2.59 10.75
N ARG A 92 10.00 -1.32 11.12
CA ARG A 92 9.86 -0.19 10.20
C ARG A 92 11.04 0.75 10.30
N LYS A 93 11.40 1.31 9.16
CA LYS A 93 12.36 2.40 9.08
C LYS A 93 11.86 3.59 9.90
N ARG A 94 12.78 4.29 10.56
CA ARG A 94 12.52 5.54 11.29
C ARG A 94 13.50 6.60 10.82
N VAL A 95 13.02 7.82 10.63
CA VAL A 95 13.88 8.97 10.27
C VAL A 95 13.57 10.11 11.23
N ASN A 96 14.60 10.68 11.85
CA ASN A 96 14.43 11.81 12.74
C ASN A 96 14.42 13.10 11.93
N LEU A 97 13.53 14.02 12.26
CA LEU A 97 13.45 15.35 11.68
C LEU A 97 13.88 16.36 12.74
N SER A 98 14.67 17.33 12.31
CA SER A 98 15.06 18.49 13.10
C SER A 98 14.91 19.74 12.24
N ILE A 99 14.19 20.75 12.74
CA ILE A 99 14.05 22.05 12.08
C ILE A 99 14.41 23.18 13.05
N SER A 100 15.00 24.26 12.53
CA SER A 100 15.06 25.54 13.23
C SER A 100 13.89 26.42 12.80
N LEU A 101 13.02 26.77 13.75
CA LEU A 101 11.83 27.60 13.52
C LEU A 101 12.19 29.10 13.59
N PRO A 102 11.37 30.00 13.01
CA PRO A 102 11.65 31.45 12.99
C PRO A 102 11.86 32.07 14.37
N SER A 103 11.19 31.57 15.42
CA SER A 103 11.41 31.98 16.82
C SER A 103 12.78 31.62 17.41
N GLY A 104 13.60 30.86 16.68
CA GLY A 104 14.85 30.27 17.18
C GLY A 104 14.65 28.95 17.94
N GLN A 105 13.41 28.50 18.13
CA GLN A 105 13.12 27.19 18.70
C GLN A 105 13.50 26.07 17.71
N ARG A 106 13.86 24.90 18.25
CA ARG A 106 14.10 23.70 17.45
C ARG A 106 12.91 22.76 17.52
N GLY A 107 12.29 22.49 16.37
CA GLY A 107 11.29 21.45 16.22
C GLY A 107 11.97 20.09 16.00
N ARG A 108 11.47 19.05 16.66
CA ARG A 108 11.90 17.66 16.44
C ARG A 108 10.71 16.74 16.25
N ALA A 109 10.79 15.82 15.30
CA ALA A 109 9.78 14.80 15.05
C ALA A 109 10.46 13.51 14.56
N THR A 110 9.74 12.39 14.59
CA THR A 110 10.21 11.13 13.99
C THR A 110 9.22 10.69 12.93
N LEU A 111 9.68 10.56 11.70
CA LEU A 111 8.91 9.98 10.60
C LEU A 111 8.91 8.46 10.70
N ARG A 112 7.73 7.88 10.47
CA ARG A 112 7.60 6.46 10.17
C ARG A 112 7.97 6.25 8.71
N GLY A 113 9.07 5.56 8.45
CA GLY A 113 9.43 5.12 7.10
C GLY A 113 8.67 3.83 6.70
N PRO A 114 8.91 3.32 5.49
CA PRO A 114 8.32 2.07 5.03
C PRO A 114 8.66 0.89 5.97
N CYS A 115 7.76 -0.10 6.05
CA CYS A 115 8.07 -1.37 6.70
C CYS A 115 9.08 -2.18 5.90
N VAL A 116 9.85 -3.04 6.56
CA VAL A 116 10.89 -3.85 5.89
C VAL A 116 10.35 -4.69 4.75
N LEU A 117 9.11 -5.19 4.87
CA LEU A 117 8.46 -5.94 3.79
C LEU A 117 8.29 -5.09 2.52
N ALA A 118 7.89 -3.82 2.64
CA ALA A 118 7.75 -2.91 1.50
C ALA A 118 9.11 -2.51 0.91
N ILE A 119 10.16 -2.41 1.72
CA ILE A 119 11.52 -2.14 1.22
C ILE A 119 12.05 -3.36 0.46
N ALA A 120 11.82 -4.58 1.00
CA ALA A 120 12.26 -5.84 0.41
C ALA A 120 11.66 -6.14 -0.97
N MET A 121 10.46 -5.63 -1.29
CA MET A 121 9.89 -5.77 -2.63
C MET A 121 10.74 -5.11 -3.74
N ASN A 122 11.63 -4.19 -3.38
CA ASN A 122 12.59 -3.64 -4.35
C ASN A 122 13.76 -4.59 -4.65
N HIS A 123 13.95 -5.63 -3.83
CA HIS A 123 15.05 -6.61 -3.92
C HIS A 123 14.59 -7.96 -4.48
N GLY A 124 13.35 -8.06 -4.94
CA GLY A 124 12.79 -9.28 -5.55
C GLY A 124 12.18 -10.29 -4.56
N ILE A 125 11.58 -11.32 -5.15
CA ILE A 125 10.73 -12.30 -4.45
C ILE A 125 11.48 -13.12 -3.39
N SER A 126 12.76 -13.43 -3.60
CA SER A 126 13.57 -14.23 -2.68
C SER A 126 13.76 -13.55 -1.33
N THR A 127 14.04 -12.25 -1.34
CA THR A 127 14.17 -11.43 -0.12
C THR A 127 12.83 -11.35 0.63
N VAL A 128 11.73 -11.20 -0.11
CA VAL A 128 10.37 -11.18 0.45
C VAL A 128 10.01 -12.53 1.08
N GLN A 129 10.33 -13.64 0.42
CA GLN A 129 10.12 -15.00 0.95
C GLN A 129 10.90 -15.21 2.24
N THR A 130 12.17 -14.79 2.28
CA THR A 130 13.01 -14.87 3.50
C THR A 130 12.35 -14.16 4.68
N LEU A 131 11.79 -12.96 4.46
CA LEU A 131 11.04 -12.24 5.51
C LEU A 131 9.74 -12.95 5.92
N MET A 132 8.98 -13.47 4.96
CA MET A 132 7.73 -14.19 5.23
C MET A 132 7.96 -15.50 5.99
N ASP A 133 9.06 -16.19 5.72
CA ASP A 133 9.45 -17.42 6.41
C ASP A 133 9.85 -17.12 7.86
N ALA A 134 10.46 -15.96 8.10
CA ALA A 134 10.72 -15.46 9.45
C ALA A 134 9.47 -14.90 10.18
N GLY A 135 8.30 -14.85 9.53
CA GLY A 135 7.04 -14.41 10.16
C GLY A 135 6.63 -12.96 9.83
N ALA A 136 7.14 -12.37 8.75
CA ALA A 136 6.56 -11.12 8.23
C ALA A 136 5.08 -11.33 7.90
N ASN A 137 4.24 -10.35 8.28
CA ASN A 137 2.80 -10.41 8.12
C ASN A 137 2.35 -9.53 6.95
N PRO A 138 2.02 -10.10 5.77
CA PRO A 138 1.61 -9.33 4.60
C PRO A 138 0.21 -8.70 4.73
N SER A 139 -0.58 -9.09 5.73
CA SER A 139 -1.87 -8.48 6.03
C SER A 139 -1.74 -7.13 6.74
N LEU A 140 -0.55 -6.76 7.22
CA LEU A 140 -0.36 -5.45 7.86
C LEU A 140 -0.36 -4.34 6.80
N PRO A 141 -0.90 -3.16 7.13
CA PRO A 141 -0.86 -2.01 6.24
C PRO A 141 0.58 -1.61 5.90
N VAL A 142 0.82 -1.29 4.63
CA VAL A 142 2.07 -0.67 4.19
C VAL A 142 1.85 0.83 4.18
N GLU A 143 2.47 1.52 5.13
CA GLU A 143 2.30 2.97 5.29
C GLU A 143 3.59 3.64 5.72
N TRP A 144 3.77 4.89 5.30
CA TRP A 144 4.89 5.71 5.75
C TRP A 144 4.58 7.20 5.58
N ASP A 145 5.27 7.98 6.40
CA ASP A 145 5.17 9.43 6.47
C ASP A 145 6.33 10.06 5.69
N LEU A 146 6.04 11.16 5.02
CA LEU A 146 7.00 12.01 4.34
C LEU A 146 6.94 13.41 4.94
N CYS A 147 8.12 14.03 5.01
CA CYS A 147 8.23 15.45 5.22
C CYS A 147 8.08 16.16 3.87
N TRP A 148 6.93 16.80 3.67
CA TRP A 148 6.62 17.65 2.53
C TRP A 148 6.76 19.12 2.96
N SER A 149 7.72 19.82 2.37
CA SER A 149 7.81 21.28 2.50
C SER A 149 7.26 21.93 1.23
N PRO A 150 6.14 22.67 1.31
CA PRO A 150 5.64 23.45 0.19
C PRO A 150 6.46 24.75 0.05
N LEU A 151 7.76 24.68 -0.25
CA LEU A 151 8.66 25.81 -0.57
C LEU A 151 8.73 26.98 0.46
N ARG A 152 7.90 26.96 1.51
CA ARG A 152 7.81 27.96 2.57
C ARG A 152 8.42 27.38 3.83
N ALA A 153 9.16 28.20 4.56
CA ALA A 153 9.59 27.88 5.92
C ALA A 153 8.32 27.59 6.75
N TRP A 154 8.32 26.49 7.50
CA TRP A 154 7.24 26.25 8.47
C TRP A 154 7.40 27.25 9.61
N ASP A 155 6.30 27.90 9.97
CA ASP A 155 6.18 28.57 11.24
C ASP A 155 5.85 27.56 12.34
N GLU A 156 5.87 28.03 13.58
CA GLU A 156 5.57 27.25 14.78
C GLU A 156 4.18 26.60 14.68
N ALA A 157 3.20 27.31 14.10
CA ALA A 157 1.83 26.85 14.01
C ALA A 157 1.67 25.71 12.99
N ALA A 158 2.29 25.83 11.81
CA ALA A 158 2.33 24.81 10.78
C ALA A 158 3.12 23.58 11.25
N TRP A 159 4.21 23.78 11.98
CA TRP A 159 4.95 22.69 12.60
C TRP A 159 4.10 21.93 13.63
N ALA A 160 3.40 22.65 14.51
CA ALA A 160 2.55 22.08 15.56
C ALA A 160 1.33 21.33 15.00
N ARG A 161 0.74 21.79 13.89
CA ARG A 161 -0.34 21.08 13.19
C ARG A 161 0.12 19.89 12.35
N GLU A 162 1.43 19.67 12.26
CA GLU A 162 2.04 18.66 11.39
C GLU A 162 1.72 18.89 9.90
N ASP A 163 1.50 20.14 9.47
CA ASP A 163 1.19 20.49 8.07
C ASP A 163 2.32 20.10 7.09
N TRP A 164 3.49 19.74 7.64
CA TRP A 164 4.62 19.17 6.93
C TRP A 164 4.48 17.68 6.61
N ARG A 165 3.53 16.96 7.21
CA ARG A 165 3.38 15.51 7.08
C ARG A 165 2.43 15.14 5.95
N LEU A 166 2.89 14.21 5.11
CA LEU A 166 2.11 13.53 4.09
C LEU A 166 2.29 12.02 4.26
N THR A 167 1.21 11.25 4.23
CA THR A 167 1.24 9.82 4.49
C THR A 167 0.79 9.04 3.25
N TYR A 168 1.59 8.06 2.85
CA TYR A 168 1.19 6.99 1.93
C TYR A 168 0.59 5.86 2.75
N HIS A 169 -0.55 5.33 2.34
CA HIS A 169 -1.22 4.22 3.00
C HIS A 169 -1.74 3.22 1.98
N PHE A 170 -1.27 1.98 2.08
CA PHE A 170 -1.80 0.82 1.38
C PHE A 170 -2.37 -0.15 2.42
N PRO A 171 -3.61 -0.65 2.25
CA PRO A 171 -4.23 -1.49 3.28
C PRO A 171 -3.47 -2.79 3.57
N THR A 172 -2.78 -3.35 2.58
CA THR A 172 -2.00 -4.60 2.71
C THR A 172 -0.76 -4.57 1.81
N ALA A 173 0.18 -5.49 2.07
CA ALA A 173 1.34 -5.71 1.22
C ALA A 173 0.95 -6.15 -0.21
N SER A 174 -0.10 -6.97 -0.35
CA SER A 174 -0.63 -7.40 -1.66
C SER A 174 -1.06 -6.22 -2.53
N LEU A 175 -1.76 -5.23 -1.95
CA LEU A 175 -2.19 -4.05 -2.68
C LEU A 175 -1.02 -3.13 -3.03
N TYR A 176 -0.02 -3.04 -2.16
CA TYR A 176 1.23 -2.34 -2.46
C TYR A 176 1.99 -2.97 -3.63
N ALA A 177 2.11 -4.31 -3.68
CA ALA A 177 2.77 -5.02 -4.78
C ALA A 177 2.09 -4.79 -6.14
N LEU A 178 0.78 -4.55 -6.17
CA LEU A 178 0.04 -4.20 -7.38
C LEU A 178 -0.02 -2.69 -7.65
N VAL A 179 0.48 -1.87 -6.72
CA VAL A 179 0.35 -0.41 -6.73
C VAL A 179 -1.12 0.00 -6.86
N ARG A 180 -1.98 -0.60 -6.04
CA ARG A 180 -3.42 -0.39 -6.01
C ARG A 180 -3.89 -0.02 -4.60
N GLY A 181 -5.02 0.70 -4.55
CA GLY A 181 -5.65 1.06 -3.27
C GLY A 181 -4.81 2.01 -2.40
N CYS A 182 -3.76 2.64 -2.95
CA CYS A 182 -3.00 3.64 -2.22
C CYS A 182 -3.88 4.84 -1.90
N GLN A 183 -3.78 5.34 -0.69
CA GLN A 183 -4.27 6.65 -0.30
C GLN A 183 -3.07 7.54 0.03
N VAL A 184 -3.08 8.76 -0.51
CA VAL A 184 -2.10 9.77 -0.15
C VAL A 184 -2.80 10.95 0.49
N VAL A 185 -2.54 11.16 1.78
CA VAL A 185 -3.25 12.14 2.62
C VAL A 185 -2.27 13.08 3.32
N PHE A 186 -2.70 14.30 3.56
CA PHE A 186 -2.01 15.25 4.45
C PHE A 186 -2.33 14.94 5.92
N ALA A 187 -1.66 15.62 6.84
CA ALA A 187 -1.88 15.45 8.28
C ALA A 187 -3.32 15.72 8.72
N ASP A 188 -4.04 16.61 8.03
CA ASP A 188 -5.44 16.92 8.26
C ASP A 188 -6.42 15.86 7.69
N GLY A 189 -5.89 14.79 7.08
CA GLY A 189 -6.67 13.73 6.44
C GLY A 189 -7.17 14.08 5.03
N SER A 190 -6.95 15.31 4.55
CA SER A 190 -7.34 15.71 3.20
C SER A 190 -6.47 15.00 2.15
N ARG A 191 -7.06 14.73 0.98
CA ARG A 191 -6.40 13.99 -0.09
C ARG A 191 -5.35 14.86 -0.80
N ALA A 192 -4.13 14.37 -0.89
CA ALA A 192 -3.05 15.02 -1.64
C ALA A 192 -3.19 14.76 -3.15
N ALA A 193 -4.15 15.42 -3.81
CA ALA A 193 -4.60 15.10 -5.17
C ALA A 193 -3.47 14.95 -6.21
N GLY A 194 -2.48 15.85 -6.24
CA GLY A 194 -1.35 15.74 -7.17
C GLY A 194 -0.47 14.52 -6.90
N TRP A 195 -0.25 14.20 -5.63
CA TRP A 195 0.54 13.05 -5.21
C TRP A 195 -0.19 11.73 -5.42
N GLN A 196 -1.49 11.73 -5.15
CA GLN A 196 -2.35 10.61 -5.45
C GLN A 196 -2.38 10.32 -6.95
N LYS A 197 -2.52 11.36 -7.80
CA LYS A 197 -2.50 11.21 -9.26
C LYS A 197 -1.21 10.52 -9.72
N ASP A 198 -0.08 10.83 -9.10
CA ASP A 198 1.20 10.17 -9.41
C ASP A 198 1.17 8.66 -9.15
N VAL A 199 0.55 8.24 -8.05
CA VAL A 199 0.40 6.80 -7.76
C VAL A 199 -0.58 6.16 -8.74
N ASP A 200 -1.75 6.76 -8.90
CA ASP A 200 -2.86 6.18 -9.69
C ASP A 200 -2.51 6.06 -11.18
N THR A 201 -1.76 7.03 -11.73
CA THR A 201 -1.49 7.11 -13.17
C THR A 201 -0.09 6.70 -13.58
N ARG A 202 0.90 6.85 -12.69
CA ARG A 202 2.32 6.61 -13.02
C ARG A 202 2.97 5.54 -12.15
N CYS A 203 2.21 4.97 -11.20
CA CYS A 203 2.74 4.06 -10.19
C CYS A 203 3.95 4.65 -9.43
N VAL A 204 3.98 5.98 -9.26
CA VAL A 204 5.09 6.68 -8.60
C VAL A 204 4.79 6.86 -7.12
N VAL A 205 5.60 6.23 -6.28
CA VAL A 205 5.65 6.52 -4.85
C VAL A 205 6.90 7.31 -4.51
N ARG A 206 6.91 7.94 -3.34
CA ARG A 206 8.11 8.63 -2.84
C ARG A 206 8.42 8.19 -1.43
N ARG A 207 9.71 8.12 -1.11
CA ARG A 207 10.21 7.79 0.22
C ARG A 207 11.33 8.73 0.63
N THR A 208 11.61 8.80 1.91
CA THR A 208 12.77 9.53 2.41
C THR A 208 14.06 8.79 2.02
N ARG A 209 14.97 9.46 1.32
CA ARG A 209 16.25 8.88 0.85
C ARG A 209 17.21 8.57 1.98
N ARG A 210 17.02 9.23 3.12
CA ARG A 210 17.93 9.16 4.27
C ARG A 210 17.95 7.76 4.89
N PRO A 211 19.11 7.26 5.37
CA PRO A 211 19.20 5.99 6.08
C PRO A 211 18.35 5.98 7.37
N ALA A 212 17.99 4.78 7.84
CA ALA A 212 17.32 4.65 9.13
C ALA A 212 18.13 5.29 10.28
N GLY A 213 17.44 5.94 11.22
CA GLY A 213 18.05 6.59 12.39
C GLY A 213 18.73 7.93 12.11
N SER A 214 18.94 8.30 10.85
CA SER A 214 19.55 9.59 10.51
C SER A 214 18.63 10.76 10.83
N THR A 215 19.25 11.92 11.08
CA THR A 215 18.54 13.19 11.31
C THR A 215 18.53 14.01 10.02
N LEU A 216 17.35 14.45 9.61
CA LEU A 216 17.16 15.40 8.52
C LEU A 216 17.04 16.81 9.11
N GLU A 217 18.01 17.66 8.78
CA GLU A 217 17.96 19.08 9.13
C GLU A 217 17.24 19.88 8.05
N LEU A 218 16.31 20.75 8.47
CA LEU A 218 15.48 21.56 7.59
C LEU A 218 15.74 23.06 7.81
N PRO A 219 15.70 23.89 6.74
CA PRO A 219 15.30 23.56 5.36
C PRO A 219 16.36 22.76 4.60
N CYS A 220 15.92 21.80 3.78
CA CYS A 220 16.79 21.00 2.90
C CYS A 220 16.14 20.90 1.51
N PRO A 221 16.94 20.96 0.41
CA PRO A 221 16.44 20.75 -0.94
C PRO A 221 15.63 19.45 -1.08
N ARG A 222 14.49 19.52 -1.78
CA ARG A 222 13.52 18.43 -1.87
C ARG A 222 14.12 17.13 -2.42
N ASP A 223 15.01 17.25 -3.39
CA ASP A 223 15.73 16.17 -4.06
C ASP A 223 16.75 15.46 -3.14
N LEU A 224 17.20 16.13 -2.08
CA LEU A 224 18.04 15.52 -1.04
C LEU A 224 17.22 14.79 0.03
N ILE A 225 15.92 15.11 0.15
CA ILE A 225 15.00 14.50 1.11
C ILE A 225 14.31 13.29 0.50
N LEU A 226 13.76 13.45 -0.70
CA LEU A 226 12.81 12.52 -1.29
C LEU A 226 13.39 11.80 -2.49
N GLU A 227 13.17 10.50 -2.52
CA GLU A 227 13.43 9.64 -3.66
C GLU A 227 12.09 9.24 -4.29
N ALA A 228 11.90 9.54 -5.57
CA ALA A 228 10.76 9.05 -6.34
C ALA A 228 11.11 7.68 -6.94
N ARG A 229 10.19 6.73 -6.81
CA ARG A 229 10.31 5.37 -7.34
C ARG A 229 9.06 5.02 -8.12
N ILE A 230 9.25 4.53 -9.34
CA ILE A 230 8.21 3.86 -10.09
C ILE A 230 8.18 2.43 -9.57
N ILE A 231 7.03 1.99 -9.06
CA ILE A 231 6.81 0.60 -8.70
C ILE A 231 6.12 -0.08 -9.87
N GLU A 232 6.72 -1.15 -10.36
CA GLU A 232 6.07 -2.01 -11.35
C GLU A 232 5.15 -3.01 -10.63
N PRO A 233 3.95 -3.31 -11.15
CA PRO A 233 3.10 -4.35 -10.57
C PRO A 233 3.79 -5.72 -10.55
N GLN A 234 3.96 -6.29 -9.36
CA GLN A 234 4.67 -7.56 -9.12
C GLN A 234 3.67 -8.67 -8.81
N LEU A 235 3.18 -9.36 -9.85
CA LEU A 235 2.17 -10.42 -9.72
C LEU A 235 2.65 -11.63 -8.92
N ASP A 236 3.93 -11.98 -9.06
CA ASP A 236 4.58 -13.04 -8.31
C ASP A 236 4.56 -12.77 -6.79
N MET A 237 4.86 -11.53 -6.39
CA MET A 237 4.77 -11.09 -4.99
C MET A 237 3.35 -11.13 -4.47
N TYR A 238 2.39 -10.61 -5.27
CA TYR A 238 0.97 -10.69 -4.93
C TYR A 238 0.53 -12.13 -4.64
N PHE A 239 0.79 -13.07 -5.55
CA PHE A 239 0.42 -14.47 -5.34
C PHE A 239 1.16 -15.13 -4.19
N ALA A 240 2.38 -14.71 -3.88
CA ALA A 240 3.10 -15.19 -2.71
C ALA A 240 2.43 -14.72 -1.40
N PHE A 241 1.99 -13.46 -1.33
CA PHE A 241 1.24 -12.95 -0.18
C PHE A 241 -0.10 -13.62 0.00
N GLU A 242 -0.91 -13.76 -1.06
CA GLU A 242 -2.21 -14.42 -0.97
C GLU A 242 -2.09 -15.87 -0.51
N ARG A 243 -1.09 -16.60 -0.99
CA ARG A 243 -0.80 -17.97 -0.52
C ARG A 243 -0.46 -18.00 0.98
N LYS A 244 0.40 -17.08 1.45
CA LYS A 244 0.78 -17.02 2.88
C LYS A 244 -0.41 -16.65 3.77
N ILE A 245 -1.26 -15.72 3.33
CA ILE A 245 -2.47 -15.31 4.06
C ILE A 245 -3.46 -16.47 4.13
N ALA A 246 -3.74 -17.13 3.00
CA ALA A 246 -4.63 -18.29 2.95
C ALA A 246 -4.14 -19.44 3.84
N ALA A 247 -2.83 -19.72 3.82
CA ALA A 247 -2.23 -20.74 4.68
C ALA A 247 -2.43 -20.42 6.18
N ARG A 248 -2.21 -19.15 6.59
CA ARG A 248 -2.44 -18.72 7.98
C ARG A 248 -3.90 -18.87 8.40
N ILE A 249 -4.84 -18.43 7.57
CA ILE A 249 -6.28 -18.56 7.85
C ILE A 249 -6.68 -20.03 8.00
N ALA A 250 -6.15 -20.91 7.15
CA ALA A 250 -6.42 -22.35 7.25
C ALA A 250 -5.88 -22.94 8.56
N GLU A 251 -4.68 -22.55 8.99
CA GLU A 251 -4.10 -22.98 10.28
C GLU A 251 -4.91 -22.46 11.48
N GLU A 252 -5.34 -21.20 11.46
CA GLU A 252 -6.23 -20.60 12.47
C GLU A 252 -7.59 -21.33 12.52
N ALA A 253 -8.15 -21.72 11.37
CA ALA A 253 -9.40 -22.48 11.30
C ALA A 253 -9.27 -23.91 11.86
N LEU A 254 -8.15 -24.58 11.60
CA LEU A 254 -7.88 -25.92 12.11
C LEU A 254 -7.65 -25.91 13.63
N THR A 255 -6.90 -24.93 14.13
CA THR A 255 -6.62 -24.80 15.58
C THR A 255 -7.83 -24.37 16.39
N SER A 256 -8.72 -23.55 15.82
CA SER A 256 -9.98 -23.15 16.48
C SER A 256 -11.00 -24.29 16.53
N ASN A 257 -11.09 -25.13 15.50
CA ASN A 257 -11.98 -26.30 15.52
C ASN A 257 -11.55 -27.38 16.53
N GLY A 258 -10.24 -27.54 16.77
CA GLY A 258 -9.73 -28.51 17.76
C GLY A 258 -10.03 -28.15 19.22
N LYS A 259 -10.49 -26.93 19.51
CA LYS A 259 -10.85 -26.46 20.86
C LYS A 259 -12.36 -26.39 21.13
N ARG A 260 -13.21 -26.80 20.18
CA ARG A 260 -14.59 -27.09 20.52
C ARG A 260 -14.57 -28.37 21.36
N GLU A 261 -14.50 -28.20 22.68
CA GLU A 261 -14.98 -29.24 23.59
C GLU A 261 -16.36 -29.68 23.07
N PRO A 262 -16.61 -31.00 22.95
CA PRO A 262 -17.94 -31.45 22.61
C PRO A 262 -18.89 -30.75 23.58
N GLU A 263 -19.85 -29.97 23.06
CA GLU A 263 -20.90 -29.44 23.92
C GLU A 263 -21.40 -30.61 24.74
N PRO A 264 -21.41 -30.53 26.08
CA PRO A 264 -21.89 -31.62 26.90
C PRO A 264 -23.28 -31.93 26.37
N ASP A 265 -23.48 -33.16 25.88
CA ASP A 265 -24.73 -33.64 25.31
C ASP A 265 -25.85 -33.23 26.26
N THR A 266 -26.46 -32.08 25.95
CA THR A 266 -27.58 -31.60 26.72
C THR A 266 -28.69 -32.45 26.18
N LEU A 267 -28.86 -33.61 26.81
CA LEU A 267 -29.96 -34.54 26.62
C LEU A 267 -31.24 -33.77 26.94
N VAL A 268 -31.68 -32.94 26.00
CA VAL A 268 -33.00 -32.36 25.98
C VAL A 268 -33.91 -33.53 25.64
N ILE A 269 -34.32 -34.24 26.70
CA ILE A 269 -35.47 -35.13 26.68
C ILE A 269 -36.67 -34.23 26.33
N SER A 270 -36.88 -34.05 25.04
CA SER A 270 -38.05 -33.37 24.49
C SER A 270 -39.21 -34.36 24.64
N GLY A 271 -39.90 -34.23 25.77
CA GLY A 271 -41.16 -34.88 26.03
C GLY A 271 -42.12 -34.62 24.87
N ALA A 272 -42.68 -35.72 24.37
CA ALA A 272 -43.68 -35.75 23.32
C ALA A 272 -44.89 -34.87 23.68
N GLY A 273 -44.98 -33.70 23.05
CA GLY A 273 -46.14 -32.81 23.09
C GLY A 273 -46.60 -32.52 21.68
N GLY A 274 -47.37 -33.43 21.09
CA GLY A 274 -47.90 -33.28 19.74
C GLY A 274 -48.76 -32.03 19.59
N ARG A 275 -48.38 -31.14 18.66
CA ARG A 275 -49.30 -30.22 18.02
C ARG A 275 -49.10 -30.29 16.51
N LYS A 276 -50.12 -30.80 15.83
CA LYS A 276 -50.31 -30.71 14.38
C LYS A 276 -50.28 -29.24 13.98
N SER A 277 -49.24 -28.81 13.27
CA SER A 277 -49.24 -27.55 12.55
C SER A 277 -49.30 -27.78 11.04
N GLU A 278 -50.19 -27.01 10.45
CA GLU A 278 -50.79 -26.99 9.12
C GLU A 278 -49.79 -26.84 7.95
N PRO A 279 -50.08 -27.38 6.75
CA PRO A 279 -49.20 -27.26 5.60
C PRO A 279 -49.29 -25.86 4.98
N ARG A 280 -48.28 -25.03 5.23
CA ARG A 280 -48.10 -23.74 4.55
C ARG A 280 -47.77 -23.97 3.07
N ARG A 281 -48.66 -23.44 2.21
CA ARG A 281 -48.59 -23.47 0.74
C ARG A 281 -47.22 -23.06 0.19
N ARG A 282 -46.68 -23.89 -0.70
CA ARG A 282 -45.56 -23.57 -1.59
C ARG A 282 -45.97 -22.48 -2.59
N SER A 283 -45.42 -21.27 -2.46
CA SER A 283 -45.42 -20.30 -3.55
C SER A 283 -44.33 -20.69 -4.57
N ARG A 284 -44.80 -21.16 -5.72
CA ARG A 284 -44.03 -21.48 -6.93
C ARG A 284 -43.38 -20.20 -7.47
N TRP A 285 -42.07 -20.05 -7.29
CA TRP A 285 -41.27 -19.07 -8.02
C TRP A 285 -40.97 -19.63 -9.42
N THR A 286 -41.55 -19.00 -10.45
CA THR A 286 -41.17 -19.24 -11.85
C THR A 286 -39.99 -18.35 -12.19
N SER A 287 -38.79 -18.94 -12.28
CA SER A 287 -37.65 -18.34 -12.96
C SER A 287 -37.84 -18.55 -14.47
N LYS A 288 -38.23 -17.48 -15.17
CA LYS A 288 -37.99 -17.31 -16.61
C LYS A 288 -36.98 -16.18 -16.72
N ASN A 289 -35.75 -16.50 -17.07
CA ASN A 289 -34.81 -15.62 -17.75
C ASN A 289 -33.78 -16.53 -18.44
N SER A 290 -34.14 -16.99 -19.63
CA SER A 290 -33.19 -17.49 -20.62
C SER A 290 -32.47 -16.28 -21.20
N VAL A 291 -31.17 -16.18 -20.98
CA VAL A 291 -30.30 -15.28 -21.73
C VAL A 291 -29.68 -16.12 -22.84
N ASP A 292 -30.06 -15.81 -24.08
CA ASP A 292 -29.43 -16.36 -25.27
C ASP A 292 -27.99 -15.84 -25.35
N VAL A 293 -27.04 -16.77 -25.39
CA VAL A 293 -25.63 -16.50 -25.68
C VAL A 293 -25.45 -16.71 -27.19
N LEU A 294 -25.37 -15.62 -27.95
CA LEU A 294 -24.85 -15.64 -29.31
C LEU A 294 -23.32 -15.76 -29.23
N PHE A 295 -22.79 -16.89 -29.68
CA PHE A 295 -21.39 -17.05 -30.06
C PHE A 295 -21.24 -16.49 -31.48
N ASP A 296 -20.53 -15.36 -31.63
CA ASP A 296 -19.91 -14.99 -32.89
C ASP A 296 -18.41 -15.27 -32.79
N SER A 297 -17.96 -16.14 -33.70
CA SER A 297 -16.59 -16.58 -33.89
C SER A 297 -15.74 -15.48 -34.52
N ILE A 298 -14.52 -15.31 -34.00
CA ILE A 298 -13.34 -14.87 -34.75
C ILE A 298 -12.30 -15.98 -34.63
#